data_AF-A0A1E1W7M2-F1
#
_entry.id   AF-A0A1E1W7M2-F1
#
_cell.length_a   1.000
_cell.length_b   1.000
_cell.length_c   1.000
_cell.angle_alpha   90.00
_cell.angle_beta   90.00
_cell.angle_gamma   90.00
#
_symmetry.space_group_name_H-M   'P 1'
#
loop_
_entity.id
_entity.type
_entity.pdbx_description
1 polymer ?
#
loop_
_entity_poly.entity_id
_entity_poly.type
_entity_poly.pdbx_seq_one_letter_code
_entity_poly.pdbx_strand_id
1 'polypeptide(L)'
;PVISGFTTAAALQIAAAQFKSYFGTKGSSGNYFAESVYNFIQNITTAKLWDPILATATIVMLILLKKLGEGCKRTDGFVRSTRWFVSMARNAIVVLFGMIIAYILKVTTADEPLELIGDIGKGLPELKPPPLSTVVGNETLYFTDMLDVLGPQSIILPFVGILESIAIAKAFAGGAPVDATQEFIALGLCNVVGSFAASMPVTGSFTRTA
;
A
#
# COMPACT_ATOMS: atom_id res chain seq x y z
N PRO A 1 13.73 16.42 11.88
CA PRO A 1 14.70 16.18 10.77
C PRO A 1 14.74 14.72 10.28
N VAL A 2 15.02 13.74 11.15
CA VAL A 2 15.20 12.33 10.74
C VAL A 2 13.92 11.70 10.19
N ILE A 3 12.77 11.88 10.87
CA ILE A 3 11.47 11.35 10.41
C ILE A 3 11.07 11.96 9.07
N SER A 4 11.29 13.26 8.88
CA SER A 4 11.03 13.95 7.61
C SER A 4 11.93 13.42 6.47
N GLY A 5 13.21 13.13 6.75
CA GLY A 5 14.11 12.51 5.78
C GLY A 5 13.68 11.09 5.40
N PHE A 6 13.36 10.26 6.40
CA PHE A 6 12.87 8.90 6.19
C PHE A 6 11.57 8.86 5.38
N THR A 7 10.57 9.66 5.76
CA THR A 7 9.28 9.75 5.06
C THR A 7 9.42 10.27 3.63
N THR A 8 10.33 11.21 3.38
CA THR A 8 10.60 11.72 2.01
C THR A 8 11.28 10.65 1.16
N ALA A 9 12.26 9.94 1.70
CA ALA A 9 12.92 8.83 1.00
C ALA A 9 11.93 7.68 0.70
N ALA A 10 11.09 7.33 1.67
CA ALA A 10 10.03 6.34 1.49
C ALA A 10 9.03 6.78 0.41
N ALA A 11 8.62 8.06 0.41
CA ALA A 11 7.73 8.61 -0.61
C ALA A 11 8.35 8.53 -2.02
N LEU A 12 9.65 8.81 -2.17
CA LEU A 12 10.36 8.67 -3.44
C LEU A 12 10.44 7.20 -3.89
N GLN A 13 10.75 6.28 -2.98
CA GLN A 13 10.77 4.84 -3.28
C GLN A 13 9.39 4.34 -3.73
N ILE A 14 8.33 4.72 -3.01
CA ILE A 14 6.95 4.35 -3.36
C ILE A 14 6.61 4.91 -4.74
N ALA A 15 6.89 6.20 -5.00
CA ALA A 15 6.63 6.82 -6.29
C ALA A 15 7.36 6.09 -7.44
N ALA A 16 8.63 5.72 -7.25
CA ALA A 16 9.38 4.98 -8.25
C ALA A 16 8.82 3.57 -8.48
N ALA A 17 8.42 2.86 -7.43
CA ALA A 17 7.80 1.54 -7.54
C ALA A 17 6.46 1.58 -8.30
N GLN A 18 5.72 2.69 -8.20
CA GLN A 18 4.46 2.86 -8.93
C GLN A 18 4.63 3.14 -10.43
N PHE A 19 5.81 3.51 -10.93
CA PHE A 19 5.99 3.78 -12.37
C PHE A 19 5.64 2.56 -13.23
N LYS A 20 5.98 1.36 -12.79
CA LYS A 20 5.61 0.13 -13.50
C LYS A 20 4.08 0.04 -13.66
N SER A 21 3.34 0.10 -12.55
CA SER A 21 1.88 0.00 -12.57
C SER A 21 1.20 1.17 -13.28
N TYR A 22 1.82 2.35 -13.27
CA TYR A 22 1.30 3.54 -13.93
C TYR A 22 1.33 3.42 -15.45
N PHE A 23 2.42 2.87 -16.00
CA PHE A 23 2.64 2.74 -17.44
C PHE A 23 2.32 1.35 -18.00
N GLY A 24 1.98 0.38 -17.14
CA GLY A 24 1.70 -1.00 -17.54
C GLY A 24 2.90 -1.70 -18.19
N THR A 25 4.13 -1.38 -17.74
CA THR A 25 5.34 -1.95 -18.33
C THR A 25 5.60 -3.36 -17.82
N LYS A 26 6.11 -4.22 -18.71
CA LYS A 26 6.48 -5.60 -18.34
C LYS A 26 7.77 -5.61 -17.51
N GLY A 27 7.91 -6.63 -16.66
CA GLY A 27 9.12 -6.85 -15.86
C GLY A 27 8.94 -6.58 -14.36
N SER A 28 10.04 -6.59 -13.62
CA SER A 28 10.05 -6.29 -12.19
C SER A 28 10.27 -4.81 -11.95
N SER A 29 9.53 -4.23 -10.99
CA SER A 29 9.82 -2.89 -10.48
C SER A 29 11.14 -2.83 -9.70
N GLY A 30 11.82 -3.95 -9.45
CA GLY A 30 13.01 -4.00 -8.60
C GLY A 30 12.70 -3.78 -7.12
N ASN A 31 13.71 -3.93 -6.27
CA ASN A 31 13.59 -3.79 -4.82
C ASN A 31 14.00 -2.39 -4.31
N TYR A 32 14.77 -1.65 -5.10
CA TYR A 32 15.35 -0.36 -4.73
C TYR A 32 15.03 0.73 -5.74
N PHE A 33 15.04 1.99 -5.31
CA PHE A 33 14.67 3.15 -6.13
C PHE A 33 15.43 3.22 -7.46
N ALA A 34 16.76 3.10 -7.40
CA ALA A 34 17.61 3.16 -8.58
C ALA A 34 17.30 2.02 -9.56
N GLU A 35 17.03 0.83 -9.03
CA GLU A 35 16.64 -0.34 -9.82
C GLU A 35 15.26 -0.15 -10.45
N SER A 36 14.28 0.38 -9.70
CA SER A 36 12.95 0.72 -10.21
C SER A 36 13.00 1.71 -11.36
N VAL A 37 13.80 2.77 -11.22
CA VAL A 37 13.98 3.77 -12.28
C VAL A 37 14.71 3.18 -13.48
N TYR A 38 15.78 2.42 -13.25
CA TYR A 38 16.54 1.77 -14.33
C TYR A 38 15.67 0.78 -15.11
N ASN A 39 14.96 -0.11 -14.43
CA ASN A 39 14.07 -1.10 -15.04
C ASN A 39 12.91 -0.42 -15.77
N PHE A 40 12.38 0.67 -15.24
CA PHE A 40 11.36 1.46 -15.92
C PHE A 40 11.88 2.05 -17.23
N ILE A 41 13.05 2.69 -17.23
CA ILE A 41 13.65 3.29 -18.45
C ILE A 41 13.92 2.21 -19.51
N GLN A 42 14.40 1.04 -19.12
CA GLN A 42 14.64 -0.07 -20.05
C GLN A 42 13.34 -0.62 -20.67
N ASN A 43 12.27 -0.69 -19.89
CA ASN A 43 11.00 -1.30 -20.33
C ASN A 43 9.96 -0.28 -20.81
N ILE A 44 10.30 1.01 -20.91
CA ILE A 44 9.36 2.07 -21.29
C ILE A 44 8.75 1.85 -22.67
N THR A 45 9.50 1.22 -23.59
CA THR A 45 9.04 0.87 -24.94
C THR A 45 7.93 -0.19 -24.94
N THR A 46 7.75 -0.93 -23.84
CA THR A 46 6.68 -1.92 -23.66
C THR A 46 5.42 -1.38 -23.00
N ALA A 47 5.39 -0.08 -22.68
CA ALA A 47 4.28 0.56 -22.01
C ALA A 47 2.98 0.44 -22.82
N LYS A 48 1.89 0.12 -22.12
CA LYS A 48 0.54 0.12 -22.70
C LYS A 48 -0.02 1.53 -22.61
N LEU A 49 -0.66 2.02 -23.66
CA LEU A 49 -1.19 3.39 -23.72
C LEU A 49 -2.41 3.60 -22.80
N TRP A 50 -3.20 2.56 -22.53
CA TRP A 50 -4.44 2.67 -21.76
C TRP A 50 -4.21 2.78 -20.25
N ASP A 51 -3.19 2.12 -19.71
CA ASP A 51 -2.83 2.16 -18.29
C ASP A 51 -2.52 3.59 -17.77
N PRO A 52 -1.64 4.40 -18.41
CA PRO A 52 -1.34 5.75 -17.94
C PRO A 52 -2.52 6.70 -18.13
N ILE A 53 -3.39 6.50 -19.12
CA ILE A 53 -4.61 7.29 -19.29
C ILE A 53 -5.55 7.05 -18.10
N LEU A 54 -5.80 5.78 -17.76
CA LEU A 54 -6.64 5.41 -16.63
C LEU A 54 -6.02 5.87 -15.30
N ALA A 55 -4.71 5.70 -15.11
CA ALA A 55 -3.99 6.16 -13.93
C ALA A 55 -4.06 7.69 -13.77
N THR A 56 -3.85 8.45 -14.84
CA THR A 56 -3.99 9.92 -14.82
C THR A 56 -5.43 10.33 -14.49
N ALA A 57 -6.43 9.71 -15.14
CA ALA A 57 -7.84 10.01 -14.93
C ALA A 57 -8.28 9.73 -13.48
N THR A 58 -7.81 8.62 -12.88
CA THR A 58 -8.11 8.29 -11.49
C THR A 58 -7.48 9.27 -10.50
N ILE A 59 -6.24 9.73 -10.74
CA ILE A 59 -5.61 10.78 -9.92
C ILE A 59 -6.40 12.10 -10.01
N VAL A 60 -6.78 12.52 -11.22
CA VAL A 60 -7.59 13.73 -11.42
C VAL A 60 -8.93 13.61 -10.69
N MET A 61 -9.61 12.46 -10.81
CA MET A 61 -10.87 12.20 -10.13
C MET A 61 -10.74 12.26 -8.60
N LEU A 62 -9.67 11.68 -8.03
CA LEU A 62 -9.39 11.74 -6.60
C LEU A 62 -9.19 13.19 -6.13
N ILE A 63 -8.43 14.00 -6.88
CA ILE A 63 -8.19 15.41 -6.54
C ILE A 63 -9.48 16.23 -6.63
N LEU A 64 -10.32 16.00 -7.65
CA LEU A 64 -11.62 16.66 -7.79
C LEU A 64 -12.55 16.29 -6.64
N LEU A 65 -12.67 15.01 -6.28
CA LEU A 65 -13.49 14.55 -5.15
C LEU A 65 -12.99 15.09 -3.81
N LYS A 66 -11.67 15.24 -3.64
CA LYS A 66 -11.09 15.90 -2.48
C LYS A 66 -11.51 17.37 -2.41
N LYS A 67 -11.29 18.14 -3.47
CA LYS A 67 -11.68 19.56 -3.55
C LYS A 67 -13.18 19.78 -3.39
N LEU A 68 -14.02 18.84 -3.86
CA LEU A 68 -15.47 18.89 -3.67
C LEU A 68 -15.89 18.72 -2.20
N GLY A 69 -15.08 18.04 -1.38
CA GLY A 69 -15.31 17.90 0.06
C GLY A 69 -14.77 19.04 0.91
N GLU A 70 -13.78 19.77 0.42
CA GLU A 70 -13.18 20.91 1.12
C GLU A 70 -14.25 22.00 1.35
N GLY A 71 -14.39 22.45 2.61
CA GLY A 71 -15.36 23.47 3.02
C GLY A 71 -16.77 22.97 3.37
N CYS A 72 -17.03 21.65 3.38
CA CYS A 72 -18.29 21.08 3.87
C CYS A 72 -18.16 20.68 5.35
N LYS A 73 -18.99 21.26 6.24
CA LYS A 73 -19.08 20.84 7.65
C LYS A 73 -20.26 19.87 7.83
N ARG A 74 -20.16 18.98 8.82
CA ARG A 74 -21.18 17.96 9.16
C ARG A 74 -22.56 18.56 9.51
N THR A 75 -22.62 19.85 9.81
CA THR A 75 -23.79 20.59 10.30
C THR A 75 -24.58 21.35 9.23
N ASP A 76 -24.22 21.20 7.95
CA ASP A 76 -24.94 21.86 6.86
C ASP A 76 -26.06 20.98 6.25
N GLY A 77 -27.03 21.62 5.56
CA GLY A 77 -28.20 20.95 4.98
C GLY A 77 -27.90 19.78 4.03
N PHE A 78 -28.93 19.00 3.67
CA PHE A 78 -28.85 17.71 2.97
C PHE A 78 -27.78 17.63 1.87
N VAL A 79 -27.70 18.63 0.98
CA VAL A 79 -26.73 18.70 -0.13
C VAL A 79 -25.26 18.73 0.34
N ARG A 80 -24.95 19.44 1.43
CA ARG A 80 -23.58 19.50 1.98
C ARG A 80 -23.21 18.24 2.77
N SER A 81 -24.19 17.61 3.43
CA SER A 81 -24.00 16.31 4.08
C SER A 81 -23.65 15.21 3.06
N THR A 82 -24.33 15.21 1.89
CA THR A 82 -23.99 14.29 0.79
C THR A 82 -22.57 14.52 0.25
N ARG A 83 -22.13 15.78 0.09
CA ARG A 83 -20.77 16.11 -0.35
C ARG A 83 -19.69 15.65 0.63
N TRP A 84 -19.94 15.78 1.93
CA TRP A 84 -19.04 15.27 2.96
C TRP A 84 -18.89 13.75 2.87
N PHE A 85 -20.00 13.02 2.73
CA PHE A 85 -19.98 11.56 2.59
C PHE A 85 -19.22 11.10 1.34
N VAL A 86 -19.47 11.76 0.20
CA VAL A 86 -18.75 11.50 -1.06
C VAL A 86 -17.24 11.74 -0.91
N SER A 87 -16.83 12.78 -0.18
CA SER A 87 -15.41 13.05 0.05
C SER A 87 -14.75 12.04 0.99
N MET A 88 -15.50 11.54 1.99
CA MET A 88 -15.03 10.47 2.88
C MET A 88 -14.85 9.15 2.12
N ALA A 89 -15.78 8.83 1.22
CA ALA A 89 -15.77 7.61 0.40
C ALA A 89 -14.94 7.74 -0.90
N ARG A 90 -14.18 8.82 -1.10
CA ARG A 90 -13.47 9.11 -2.36
C ARG A 90 -12.65 7.93 -2.91
N ASN A 91 -11.91 7.22 -2.05
CA ASN A 91 -11.07 6.10 -2.46
C ASN A 91 -11.94 4.93 -2.97
N ALA A 92 -13.03 4.62 -2.26
CA ALA A 92 -13.95 3.56 -2.66
C ALA A 92 -14.66 3.90 -3.98
N ILE A 93 -15.11 5.15 -4.13
CA ILE A 93 -15.77 5.65 -5.35
C ILE A 93 -14.85 5.48 -6.56
N VAL A 94 -13.60 5.95 -6.47
CA VAL A 94 -12.66 5.86 -7.60
C VAL A 94 -12.34 4.43 -7.97
N VAL A 95 -12.19 3.53 -6.99
CA VAL A 95 -11.99 2.10 -7.25
C VAL A 95 -13.20 1.48 -7.96
N LEU A 96 -14.43 1.79 -7.54
CA LEU A 96 -15.64 1.29 -8.19
C LEU A 96 -15.76 1.78 -9.64
N PHE A 97 -15.53 3.07 -9.90
CA PHE A 97 -15.54 3.61 -11.26
C PHE A 97 -14.42 3.01 -12.12
N GLY A 98 -13.22 2.88 -11.57
CA GLY A 98 -12.09 2.22 -12.25
C GLY A 98 -12.41 0.77 -12.61
N MET A 99 -13.07 0.03 -11.71
CA MET A 99 -13.53 -1.34 -11.95
C MET A 99 -14.57 -1.42 -13.08
N ILE A 100 -15.54 -0.51 -13.11
CA ILE A 100 -16.55 -0.46 -14.17
C ILE A 100 -15.90 -0.15 -15.52
N ILE A 101 -15.01 0.84 -15.58
CA ILE A 101 -14.29 1.22 -16.81
C ILE A 101 -13.43 0.05 -17.30
N ALA A 102 -12.68 -0.60 -16.40
CA ALA A 102 -11.86 -1.76 -16.73
C ALA A 102 -12.70 -2.93 -17.25
N TYR A 103 -13.88 -3.17 -16.65
CA TYR A 103 -14.82 -4.18 -17.13
C TYR A 103 -15.35 -3.87 -18.53
N ILE A 104 -15.77 -2.62 -18.78
CA ILE A 104 -16.26 -2.20 -20.11
C ILE A 104 -15.15 -2.38 -21.15
N LEU A 105 -13.94 -1.88 -20.89
CA LEU A 105 -12.79 -1.98 -21.81
C LEU A 105 -12.42 -3.43 -22.11
N LYS A 106 -12.49 -4.32 -21.12
CA LYS A 106 -12.25 -5.75 -21.28
C LYS A 106 -13.28 -6.43 -22.18
N VAL A 107 -14.54 -5.98 -22.15
CA VAL A 107 -15.62 -6.56 -22.97
C VAL A 107 -15.64 -5.96 -24.38
N THR A 108 -15.25 -4.69 -24.55
CA THR A 108 -15.27 -4.01 -25.87
C THR A 108 -14.01 -4.24 -26.71
N THR A 109 -12.85 -4.46 -26.08
CA THR A 109 -11.58 -4.65 -26.78
C THR A 109 -11.21 -6.12 -26.80
N ALA A 110 -10.86 -6.66 -27.97
CA ALA A 110 -10.44 -8.06 -28.10
C ALA A 110 -9.06 -8.35 -27.45
N ASP A 111 -8.19 -7.34 -27.38
CA ASP A 111 -6.91 -7.40 -26.68
C ASP A 111 -7.05 -6.91 -25.23
N GLU A 112 -6.34 -7.53 -24.28
CA GLU A 112 -6.29 -7.10 -22.87
C GLU A 112 -5.50 -5.78 -22.72
N PRO A 113 -6.19 -4.62 -22.72
CA PRO A 113 -5.53 -3.34 -22.91
C PRO A 113 -4.94 -2.80 -21.60
N LEU A 114 -5.32 -3.39 -20.45
CA LEU A 114 -4.93 -3.01 -19.10
C LEU A 114 -4.23 -4.16 -18.40
N GLU A 115 -3.31 -3.87 -17.49
CA GLU A 115 -2.75 -4.86 -16.57
C GLU A 115 -3.71 -5.07 -15.39
N LEU A 116 -4.25 -6.29 -15.26
CA LEU A 116 -5.22 -6.64 -14.22
C LEU A 116 -4.55 -7.43 -13.09
N ILE A 117 -5.03 -7.23 -11.85
CA ILE A 117 -4.51 -7.83 -10.61
C ILE A 117 -4.61 -9.38 -10.60
N GLY A 118 -5.39 -9.97 -11.50
CA GLY A 118 -5.58 -11.42 -11.60
C GLY A 118 -6.69 -11.93 -10.68
N ASP A 119 -6.66 -13.23 -10.39
CA ASP A 119 -7.64 -13.87 -9.51
C ASP A 119 -7.27 -13.63 -8.03
N ILE A 120 -8.27 -13.26 -7.23
CA ILE A 120 -8.11 -13.05 -5.79
C ILE A 120 -8.70 -14.28 -5.10
N GLY A 121 -7.88 -14.98 -4.33
CA GLY A 121 -8.30 -16.16 -3.57
C GLY A 121 -9.57 -15.89 -2.75
N LYS A 122 -10.51 -16.84 -2.79
CA LYS A 122 -11.80 -16.72 -2.10
C LYS A 122 -11.69 -17.30 -0.69
N GLY A 123 -12.33 -16.64 0.27
CA GLY A 123 -12.45 -17.11 1.65
C GLY A 123 -11.50 -16.43 2.63
N LEU A 124 -11.54 -16.89 3.88
CA LEU A 124 -10.61 -16.44 4.93
C LEU A 124 -9.29 -17.20 4.80
N PRO A 125 -8.15 -16.57 5.16
CA PRO A 125 -6.89 -17.30 5.26
C PRO A 125 -7.02 -18.40 6.32
N GLU A 126 -6.47 -19.58 6.03
CA GLU A 126 -6.41 -20.67 7.00
C GLU A 126 -5.53 -20.25 8.18
N LEU A 127 -6.08 -20.37 9.40
CA LEU A 127 -5.31 -20.11 10.61
C LEU A 127 -4.28 -21.24 10.80
N LYS A 128 -3.02 -20.94 10.55
CA LYS A 128 -1.90 -21.88 10.70
C LYS A 128 -0.68 -21.17 11.27
N PRO A 129 0.12 -21.84 12.10
CA PRO A 129 1.37 -21.23 12.59
C PRO A 129 2.26 -20.83 11.41
N PRO A 130 3.07 -19.76 11.57
CA PRO A 130 4.00 -19.35 10.54
C PRO A 130 4.94 -20.52 10.16
N PRO A 131 5.13 -20.81 8.87
CA PRO A 131 5.91 -21.96 8.44
C PRO A 131 7.38 -21.77 8.85
N LEU A 132 7.94 -22.77 9.51
CA LEU A 132 9.37 -22.83 9.85
C LEU A 132 10.22 -23.47 8.74
N SER A 133 9.57 -24.02 7.72
CA SER A 133 10.20 -24.48 6.48
C SER A 133 9.25 -24.24 5.30
N THR A 134 9.81 -23.87 4.15
CA THR A 134 9.05 -23.72 2.90
C THR A 134 9.80 -24.41 1.77
N VAL A 135 9.06 -24.99 0.84
CA VAL A 135 9.63 -25.56 -0.38
C VAL A 135 9.44 -24.53 -1.48
N VAL A 136 10.54 -23.94 -1.95
CA VAL A 136 10.54 -22.98 -3.05
C VAL A 136 11.31 -23.63 -4.21
N GLY A 137 10.57 -24.08 -5.22
CA GLY A 137 11.15 -24.88 -6.30
C GLY A 137 11.47 -26.32 -5.85
N ASN A 138 12.73 -26.74 -6.02
CA ASN A 138 13.19 -28.09 -5.69
C ASN A 138 14.05 -28.14 -4.41
N GLU A 139 14.12 -27.03 -3.69
CA GLU A 139 14.91 -26.86 -2.46
C GLU A 139 13.98 -26.60 -1.27
N THR A 140 14.30 -27.21 -0.13
CA THR A 140 13.61 -26.97 1.14
C THR A 140 14.40 -25.93 1.91
N LEU A 141 13.82 -24.75 2.08
CA LEU A 141 14.38 -23.68 2.88
C LEU A 141 13.90 -23.85 4.32
N TYR A 142 14.86 -23.97 5.25
CA TYR A 142 14.58 -23.94 6.67
C TYR A 142 14.50 -22.49 7.17
N PHE A 143 14.06 -22.30 8.41
CA PHE A 143 13.89 -20.98 9.02
C PHE A 143 15.17 -20.12 8.95
N THR A 144 16.35 -20.71 9.12
CA THR A 144 17.63 -20.01 8.99
C THR A 144 17.84 -19.48 7.58
N ASP A 145 17.53 -20.29 6.56
CA ASP A 145 17.69 -19.90 5.17
C ASP A 145 16.71 -18.79 4.79
N MET A 146 15.49 -18.81 5.36
CA MET A 146 14.54 -17.72 5.20
C MET A 146 15.04 -16.41 5.82
N LEU A 147 15.66 -16.48 7.01
CA LEU A 147 16.26 -15.32 7.64
C LEU A 147 17.43 -14.77 6.82
N ASP A 148 18.22 -15.65 6.20
CA ASP A 148 19.31 -15.25 5.32
C ASP A 148 18.80 -14.58 4.03
N VAL A 149 17.66 -15.04 3.48
CA VAL A 149 16.99 -14.39 2.34
C VAL A 149 16.53 -12.98 2.69
N LEU A 150 15.96 -12.77 3.88
CA LEU A 150 15.62 -11.42 4.36
C LEU A 150 16.86 -10.61 4.76
N GLY A 151 17.95 -11.30 5.12
CA GLY A 151 19.21 -10.72 5.56
C GLY A 151 19.02 -9.79 6.76
N PRO A 152 19.79 -8.68 6.83
CA PRO A 152 19.69 -7.71 7.93
C PRO A 152 18.30 -7.07 8.08
N GLN A 153 17.46 -7.10 7.03
CA GLN A 153 16.13 -6.48 7.04
C GLN A 153 15.20 -7.18 8.03
N SER A 154 15.41 -8.47 8.31
CA SER A 154 14.65 -9.25 9.29
C SER A 154 14.65 -8.62 10.68
N ILE A 155 15.76 -8.01 11.08
CA ILE A 155 15.92 -7.32 12.37
C ILE A 155 15.50 -5.85 12.24
N ILE A 156 15.91 -5.19 11.16
CA ILE A 156 15.70 -3.75 10.98
C ILE A 156 14.20 -3.41 10.85
N LEU A 157 13.41 -4.21 10.13
CA LEU A 157 12.00 -3.93 9.86
C LEU A 157 11.14 -3.83 11.14
N PRO A 158 11.19 -4.78 12.09
CA PRO A 158 10.50 -4.64 13.38
C PRO A 158 10.88 -3.36 14.13
N PHE A 159 12.17 -3.05 14.23
CA PHE A 159 12.63 -1.84 14.93
C PHE A 159 12.11 -0.56 14.26
N VAL A 160 12.17 -0.48 12.93
CA VAL A 160 11.62 0.66 12.18
C VAL A 160 10.12 0.79 12.41
N GLY A 161 9.37 -0.31 12.36
CA GLY A 161 7.92 -0.30 12.58
C GLY A 161 7.52 0.17 13.99
N ILE A 162 8.27 -0.23 15.02
CA ILE A 162 8.06 0.23 16.40
C ILE A 162 8.36 1.73 16.53
N LEU A 163 9.50 2.18 15.99
CA LEU A 163 9.89 3.58 16.04
C LEU A 163 8.87 4.47 15.32
N GLU A 164 8.35 4.01 14.18
CA GLU A 164 7.28 4.67 13.45
C GLU A 164 5.99 4.74 14.28
N SER A 165 5.54 3.62 14.85
CA SER A 165 4.32 3.58 15.67
C SER A 165 4.40 4.53 16.87
N ILE A 166 5.51 4.52 17.60
CA ILE A 166 5.73 5.41 18.75
C ILE A 166 5.80 6.87 18.30
N ALA A 167 6.44 7.16 17.15
CA ALA A 167 6.51 8.52 16.61
C ALA A 167 5.11 9.05 16.26
N ILE A 168 4.26 8.23 15.64
CA ILE A 168 2.87 8.56 15.36
C ILE A 168 2.11 8.79 16.67
N ALA A 169 2.17 7.85 17.61
CA ALA A 169 1.48 7.96 18.89
C ALA A 169 1.84 9.27 19.61
N LYS A 170 3.14 9.62 19.67
CA LYS A 170 3.60 10.89 20.27
C LYS A 170 3.14 12.11 19.50
N ALA A 171 3.11 12.07 18.17
CA ALA A 171 2.63 13.18 17.36
C ALA A 171 1.14 13.48 17.59
N PHE A 172 0.33 12.45 17.82
CA PHE A 172 -1.11 12.58 18.08
C PHE A 172 -1.49 12.72 19.56
N ALA A 173 -0.59 12.37 20.49
CA ALA A 173 -0.84 12.47 21.92
C ALA A 173 -1.05 13.91 22.42
N GLY A 174 -0.71 14.94 21.63
CA GLY A 174 -0.99 16.33 21.97
C GLY A 174 -0.34 16.80 23.28
N GLY A 175 0.76 16.18 23.69
CA GLY A 175 1.45 16.44 24.96
C GLY A 175 1.09 15.49 26.11
N ALA A 176 0.13 14.56 25.93
CA ALA A 176 -0.10 13.48 26.87
C ALA A 176 1.10 12.50 26.89
N PRO A 177 1.44 11.91 28.05
CA PRO A 177 2.49 10.92 28.12
C PRO A 177 2.08 9.66 27.33
N VAL A 178 3.01 9.16 26.50
CA VAL A 178 2.85 7.92 25.74
C VAL A 178 3.79 6.88 26.33
N ASP A 179 3.23 5.75 26.79
CA ASP A 179 4.01 4.60 27.25
C ASP A 179 4.53 3.80 26.05
N ALA A 180 5.82 3.99 25.75
CA ALA A 180 6.49 3.27 24.67
C ALA A 180 6.56 1.75 24.89
N THR A 181 6.58 1.30 26.15
CA THR A 181 6.64 -0.13 26.48
C THR A 181 5.32 -0.80 26.16
N GLN A 182 4.21 -0.14 26.51
CA GLN A 182 2.87 -0.63 26.19
C GLN A 182 2.66 -0.69 24.67
N GLU A 183 3.07 0.34 23.94
CA GLU A 183 3.00 0.35 22.46
C GLU A 183 3.86 -0.76 21.83
N PHE A 184 5.07 -0.99 22.35
CA PHE A 184 5.93 -2.09 21.89
C PHE A 184 5.27 -3.45 22.08
N ILE A 185 4.73 -3.73 23.28
CA ILE A 185 4.08 -5.01 23.58
C ILE A 185 2.82 -5.18 22.73
N ALA A 186 2.00 -4.12 22.59
CA ALA A 186 0.79 -4.16 21.78
C ALA A 186 1.11 -4.47 20.31
N LEU A 187 2.07 -3.75 19.71
CA LEU A 187 2.46 -3.96 18.32
C LEU A 187 3.10 -5.34 18.09
N GLY A 188 3.91 -5.81 19.03
CA GLY A 188 4.50 -7.14 19.01
C GLY A 188 3.43 -8.23 19.03
N LEU A 189 2.47 -8.15 19.96
CA LEU A 189 1.36 -9.10 20.06
C LEU A 189 0.48 -9.09 18.80
N CYS A 190 0.16 -7.91 18.26
CA CYS A 190 -0.59 -7.79 17.00
C CYS A 190 0.09 -8.52 15.85
N ASN A 191 1.42 -8.38 15.71
CA ASN A 191 2.18 -9.05 14.65
C ASN A 191 2.32 -10.56 14.89
N VAL A 192 2.51 -11.00 16.14
CA VAL A 192 2.54 -12.43 16.49
C VAL A 192 1.20 -13.08 16.16
N VAL A 193 0.09 -12.50 16.61
CA VAL A 193 -1.26 -13.03 16.32
C VAL A 193 -1.56 -12.96 14.81
N GLY A 194 -1.20 -11.86 14.16
CA GLY A 194 -1.38 -11.68 12.71
C GLY A 194 -0.63 -12.72 11.88
N SER A 195 0.52 -13.21 12.34
CA SER A 195 1.30 -14.25 11.64
C SER A 195 0.52 -15.55 11.45
N PHE A 196 -0.39 -15.89 12.36
CA PHE A 196 -1.23 -17.09 12.25
C PHE A 196 -2.29 -16.98 11.15
N ALA A 197 -2.62 -15.76 10.72
CA ALA A 197 -3.60 -15.48 9.67
C ALA A 197 -2.93 -15.08 8.34
N ALA A 198 -1.64 -15.38 8.16
CA ALA A 198 -0.83 -14.99 7.00
C ALA A 198 -0.85 -13.46 6.74
N SER A 199 -0.95 -12.65 7.80
CA SER A 199 -0.88 -11.20 7.69
C SER A 199 0.54 -10.73 7.39
N MET A 200 0.65 -9.68 6.56
CA MET A 200 1.87 -8.88 6.50
C MET A 200 2.09 -8.15 7.84
N PRO A 201 3.35 -7.80 8.19
CA PRO A 201 3.65 -7.01 9.37
C PRO A 201 2.86 -5.70 9.38
N VAL A 202 2.24 -5.40 10.52
CA VAL A 202 1.41 -4.22 10.76
C VAL A 202 2.20 -3.18 11.55
N THR A 203 2.01 -1.91 11.18
CA THR A 203 2.57 -0.72 11.85
C THR A 203 1.49 0.36 12.00
N GLY A 204 1.82 1.47 12.69
CA GLY A 204 0.95 2.64 12.78
C GLY A 204 0.77 3.33 11.42
N SER A 205 -0.43 3.85 11.14
CA SER A 205 -0.77 4.46 9.84
C SER A 205 -1.05 5.96 9.95
N PHE A 206 -0.15 6.81 9.44
CA PHE A 206 -0.33 8.27 9.46
C PHE A 206 -1.65 8.74 8.84
N THR A 207 -2.08 8.13 7.72
CA THR A 207 -3.25 8.60 6.95
C THR A 207 -4.60 8.18 7.53
N ARG A 208 -4.64 7.15 8.39
CA ARG A 208 -5.87 6.69 9.07
C ARG A 208 -5.97 7.20 10.51
N THR A 209 -4.86 7.62 11.10
CA THR A 209 -4.83 8.23 12.44
C THR A 209 -5.12 9.75 12.40
N ALA A 210 -4.82 10.42 11.29
CA ALA A 210 -5.09 11.86 11.06
C ALA A 210 -6.56 12.15 10.71
#